data_AF-A0A3C7VV88-F1
#
_entry.id   AF-A0A3C7VV88-F1
#
_cell.length_a   1.000
_cell.length_b   1.000
_cell.length_c   1.000
_cell.angle_alpha   90.00
_cell.angle_beta   90.00
_cell.angle_gamma   90.00
#
_symmetry.space_group_name_H-M   'P 1'
#
loop_
_entity.id
_entity.type
_entity.pdbx_description
1 polymer ?
#
loop_
_entity_poly.entity_id
_entity_poly.type
_entity_poly.pdbx_seq_one_letter_code
_entity_poly.pdbx_strand_id
1 'polypeptide(L)'
;MALHRDDDSLQWPDWGTTVHRNARIDDGHYDVTLICSSERVVTLLQPLEKKYEEAMAYYRAQDLTPRELEVVSLLLRGRSNTEITADLGISHATLRTHLNRVYSKLRDQGIDTHFLPRRRTAAGQ
;
A
#
# COMPACT_ATOMS: atom_id res chain seq x y z
N MET A 1 21.40 17.82 -0.81
CA MET A 1 20.17 17.07 -0.49
C MET A 1 20.65 15.69 -0.08
N ALA A 2 20.82 15.46 1.21
CA ALA A 2 21.45 14.25 1.74
C ALA A 2 20.37 13.19 1.92
N LEU A 3 20.48 12.10 1.17
CA LEU A 3 19.72 10.88 1.42
C LEU A 3 20.42 10.14 2.57
N HIS A 4 19.63 9.64 3.51
CA HIS A 4 19.97 8.77 4.65
C HIS A 4 20.48 9.44 5.93
N ARG A 5 19.66 9.29 6.98
CA ARG A 5 20.15 9.16 8.34
C ARG A 5 21.00 7.90 8.35
N ASP A 6 22.32 8.05 8.41
CA ASP A 6 23.24 6.98 8.76
C ASP A 6 22.76 6.39 10.09
N ASP A 7 22.24 5.17 10.05
CA ASP A 7 22.02 4.38 11.26
C ASP A 7 23.28 3.56 11.50
N ASP A 8 24.24 4.19 12.17
CA ASP A 8 25.50 3.57 12.58
C ASP A 8 25.30 2.55 13.74
N SER A 9 24.06 2.41 14.23
CA SER A 9 23.73 1.66 15.45
C SER A 9 23.17 0.26 15.19
N LEU A 10 22.85 -0.07 13.93
CA LEU A 10 22.39 -1.41 13.54
C LEU A 10 23.44 -2.11 12.67
N GLN A 11 24.45 -2.69 13.32
CA GLN A 11 25.20 -3.80 12.73
C GLN A 11 24.21 -4.97 12.56
N TRP A 12 23.65 -5.14 11.36
CA TRP A 12 22.52 -6.05 11.12
C TRP A 12 22.85 -7.51 11.52
N PRO A 13 22.15 -8.09 12.52
CA PRO A 13 22.35 -9.49 12.91
C PRO A 13 21.64 -10.49 11.98
N ASP A 14 20.82 -10.02 11.03
CA ASP A 14 19.90 -10.87 10.26
C ASP A 14 20.35 -11.01 8.80
N TRP A 15 20.97 -12.15 8.50
CA TRP A 15 21.18 -12.66 7.14
C TRP A 15 19.83 -12.96 6.48
N GLY A 16 19.57 -12.41 5.28
CA GLY A 16 18.34 -12.72 4.54
C GLY A 16 17.77 -11.58 3.70
N THR A 17 16.48 -11.70 3.39
CA THR A 17 15.71 -10.76 2.56
C THR A 17 14.60 -10.12 3.37
N THR A 18 14.58 -8.78 3.42
CA THR A 18 13.51 -7.99 4.03
C THR A 18 12.80 -7.16 2.97
N VAL A 19 11.46 -7.09 3.04
CA VAL A 19 10.64 -6.30 2.11
C VAL A 19 9.86 -5.25 2.88
N HIS A 20 10.10 -3.98 2.57
CA HIS A 20 9.32 -2.84 3.03
C HIS A 20 8.36 -2.42 1.90
N ARG A 21 7.09 -2.80 2.04
CA ARG A 21 6.08 -2.45 1.04
C ARG A 21 5.66 -0.99 1.18
N ASN A 22 5.45 -0.33 0.05
CA ASN A 22 4.91 1.03 -0.01
C ASN A 22 5.70 2.06 0.83
N ALA A 23 7.01 1.87 0.94
CA ALA A 23 7.91 2.80 1.61
C ALA A 23 7.95 4.13 0.85
N ARG A 24 7.90 5.23 1.58
CA ARG A 24 8.03 6.58 0.99
C ARG A 24 9.50 6.95 0.94
N ILE A 25 10.03 7.19 -0.26
CA ILE A 25 11.42 7.63 -0.49
C ILE A 25 11.33 8.90 -1.33
N ASP A 26 11.91 9.98 -0.82
CA ASP A 26 11.73 11.34 -1.36
C ASP A 26 10.25 11.67 -1.58
N ASP A 27 9.85 11.89 -2.84
CA ASP A 27 8.49 12.22 -3.25
C ASP A 27 7.73 11.02 -3.84
N GLY A 28 8.31 9.81 -3.84
CA GLY A 28 7.74 8.60 -4.43
C GLY A 28 7.42 7.49 -3.43
N HIS A 29 6.64 6.51 -3.89
CA HIS A 29 6.30 5.29 -3.17
C HIS A 29 6.94 4.07 -3.83
N TYR A 30 7.60 3.24 -3.03
CA TYR A 30 8.37 2.11 -3.51
C TYR A 30 8.10 0.85 -2.70
N ASP A 31 8.05 -0.31 -3.35
CA ASP A 31 8.37 -1.56 -2.67
C ASP A 31 9.90 -1.67 -2.60
N VAL A 32 10.44 -1.68 -1.38
CA VAL A 32 11.88 -1.73 -1.13
C VAL A 32 12.24 -3.12 -0.65
N THR A 33 13.13 -3.79 -1.38
CA THR A 33 13.66 -5.09 -0.95
C THR A 33 15.14 -4.94 -0.60
N LEU A 34 15.47 -5.27 0.64
CA LEU A 34 16.84 -5.36 1.14
C LEU A 34 17.25 -6.82 1.12
N ILE A 35 18.36 -7.12 0.45
CA ILE A 35 18.97 -8.44 0.42
C ILE A 35 20.35 -8.29 1.05
N CYS A 36 20.54 -8.89 2.22
CA CYS A 36 21.75 -8.76 3.02
C CYS A 36 22.50 -10.10 3.07
N SER A 37 23.81 -10.05 2.79
CA SER A 37 24.76 -11.12 3.03
C SER A 37 25.94 -10.62 3.87
N SER A 38 26.88 -11.51 4.22
CA SER A 38 28.09 -11.14 4.95
C SER A 38 29.02 -10.19 4.21
N GLU A 39 28.90 -10.09 2.88
CA GLU A 39 29.82 -9.31 2.05
C GLU A 39 29.12 -8.15 1.31
N ARG A 40 27.79 -8.21 1.15
CA ARG A 40 27.05 -7.30 0.27
C ARG A 40 25.66 -7.01 0.79
N VAL A 41 25.21 -5.80 0.48
CA VAL A 41 23.83 -5.36 0.66
C VAL A 41 23.33 -4.89 -0.69
N VAL A 42 22.20 -5.44 -1.13
CA VAL A 42 21.52 -5.03 -2.37
C VAL A 42 20.17 -4.43 -1.99
N THR A 43 19.91 -3.21 -2.47
CA THR A 43 18.61 -2.55 -2.33
C THR A 43 17.92 -2.51 -3.70
N LEU A 44 16.73 -3.09 -3.78
CA LEU A 44 15.87 -3.00 -4.96
C LEU A 44 14.74 -2.01 -4.68
N LEU A 45 14.62 -0.98 -5.50
CA LEU A 45 13.55 0.00 -5.46
C LEU A 45 12.58 -0.26 -6.61
N GLN A 46 11.35 -0.65 -6.28
CA GLN A 46 10.29 -0.85 -7.26
C GLN A 46 9.28 0.29 -7.15
N PRO A 47 9.27 1.26 -8.08
CA PRO A 47 8.32 2.37 -8.06
C PRO A 47 6.89 1.86 -8.14
N LEU A 48 6.00 2.41 -7.32
CA LEU A 48 4.59 2.02 -7.25
C LEU A 48 3.67 2.93 -8.05
N GLU A 49 4.15 4.08 -8.53
CA GLU A 49 3.35 5.07 -9.25
C GLU A 49 2.68 4.45 -10.48
N LYS A 50 3.46 3.79 -11.34
CA LYS A 50 2.94 3.14 -12.54
C LYS A 50 1.93 2.03 -12.19
N LYS A 51 2.23 1.23 -11.17
CA LYS A 51 1.30 0.19 -10.67
C LYS A 51 -0.01 0.79 -10.18
N TYR A 52 0.05 1.95 -9.51
CA TYR A 52 -1.13 2.66 -9.02
C TYR A 52 -1.93 3.30 -10.14
N GLU A 53 -1.28 3.87 -11.15
CA GLU A 53 -1.96 4.40 -12.33
C GLU A 53 -2.72 3.30 -13.09
N GLU A 54 -2.07 2.17 -13.34
CA GLU A 54 -2.68 1.00 -13.98
C GLU A 54 -3.86 0.47 -13.16
N ALA A 55 -3.68 0.31 -11.84
CA ALA A 55 -4.75 -0.14 -10.94
C ALA A 55 -5.94 0.84 -10.92
N MET A 56 -5.68 2.15 -10.84
CA MET A 56 -6.74 3.15 -10.80
C MET A 56 -7.46 3.26 -12.13
N ALA A 57 -6.77 3.15 -13.27
CA ALA A 57 -7.40 3.08 -14.58
C ALA A 57 -8.32 1.86 -14.68
N TYR A 58 -7.84 0.70 -14.22
CA TYR A 58 -8.62 -0.53 -14.18
C TYR A 58 -9.90 -0.39 -13.34
N TYR A 59 -9.82 0.14 -12.12
CA TYR A 59 -10.99 0.30 -11.24
C TYR A 59 -11.94 1.41 -11.66
N ARG A 60 -11.44 2.49 -12.29
CA ARG A 60 -12.28 3.56 -12.86
C ARG A 60 -13.14 3.09 -14.02
N ALA A 61 -12.70 2.06 -14.74
CA ALA A 61 -13.49 1.46 -15.81
C ALA A 61 -14.63 0.58 -15.29
N GLN A 62 -14.73 0.36 -13.97
CA GLN A 62 -15.77 -0.44 -13.34
C GLN A 62 -16.90 0.43 -12.78
N ASP A 63 -18.06 -0.19 -12.49
CA ASP A 63 -19.23 0.49 -11.92
C ASP A 63 -19.08 0.75 -10.39
N LEU A 64 -17.99 1.43 -10.02
CA LEU A 64 -17.75 1.90 -8.66
C LEU A 64 -18.21 3.35 -8.52
N THR A 65 -18.88 3.63 -7.41
CA THR A 65 -19.26 5.01 -7.06
C THR A 65 -18.02 5.85 -6.74
N PRO A 66 -18.10 7.19 -6.81
CA PRO A 66 -16.97 8.06 -6.47
C PRO A 66 -16.36 7.76 -5.10
N ARG A 67 -17.21 7.49 -4.10
CA ARG A 67 -16.76 7.17 -2.75
C ARG A 67 -16.09 5.79 -2.63
N GLU A 68 -16.55 4.83 -3.42
CA GLU A 68 -15.90 3.51 -3.51
C GLU A 68 -14.52 3.64 -4.18
N LEU A 69 -14.39 4.45 -5.23
CA LEU A 69 -13.12 4.75 -5.90
C LEU A 69 -12.11 5.45 -4.97
N GLU A 70 -12.57 6.41 -4.15
CA GLU A 70 -11.72 7.05 -3.13
C GLU A 70 -11.17 6.03 -2.14
N VAL A 71 -12.04 5.15 -1.61
CA VAL A 71 -11.62 4.08 -0.70
C VAL A 71 -10.59 3.17 -1.39
N VAL A 72 -10.88 2.68 -2.60
CA VAL A 72 -9.97 1.83 -3.39
C VAL A 72 -8.61 2.51 -3.60
N SER A 73 -8.59 3.81 -3.92
CA SER A 73 -7.35 4.57 -4.09
C SER A 73 -6.49 4.56 -2.83
N LEU A 74 -7.10 4.77 -1.66
CA LEU A 74 -6.38 4.73 -0.40
C LEU A 74 -5.95 3.30 -0.02
N LEU A 75 -6.72 2.27 -0.42
CA LEU A 75 -6.32 0.87 -0.23
C LEU A 75 -5.06 0.53 -1.04
N LEU A 76 -5.02 0.96 -2.29
CA LEU A 76 -3.87 0.74 -3.18
C LEU A 76 -2.61 1.39 -2.60
N ARG A 77 -2.75 2.59 -2.04
CA ARG A 77 -1.72 3.33 -1.31
C ARG A 77 -1.39 2.74 0.07
N GLY A 78 -1.85 1.54 0.38
CA GLY A 78 -1.50 0.82 1.61
C GLY A 78 -1.98 1.49 2.90
N ARG A 79 -2.93 2.44 2.85
CA ARG A 79 -3.42 3.13 4.05
C ARG A 79 -4.12 2.16 5.00
N SER A 80 -3.84 2.33 6.28
CA SER A 80 -4.57 1.68 7.37
C SER A 80 -6.01 2.19 7.44
N ASN A 81 -6.89 1.46 8.12
CA ASN A 81 -8.28 1.90 8.28
C ASN A 81 -8.37 3.22 9.05
N THR A 82 -7.48 3.45 10.02
CA THR A 82 -7.42 4.69 10.81
C THR A 82 -6.94 5.88 9.97
N GLU A 83 -5.96 5.68 9.09
CA GLU A 83 -5.57 6.73 8.14
C GLU A 83 -6.69 7.01 7.15
N ILE A 84 -7.39 5.98 6.65
CA ILE A 84 -8.49 6.18 5.71
C ILE A 84 -9.65 6.94 6.35
N THR A 85 -10.02 6.62 7.59
CA THR A 85 -11.08 7.35 8.30
C THR A 85 -10.70 8.81 8.50
N ALA A 86 -9.44 9.09 8.84
CA ALA A 86 -8.92 10.45 8.96
C ALA A 86 -8.92 11.18 7.60
N ASP A 87 -8.36 10.58 6.55
CA ASP A 87 -8.25 11.16 5.20
C ASP A 87 -9.64 11.47 4.61
N LEU A 88 -10.63 10.63 4.91
CA LEU A 88 -11.98 10.73 4.35
C LEU A 88 -12.99 11.44 5.28
N GLY A 89 -12.60 11.80 6.50
CA GLY A 89 -13.47 12.43 7.50
C GLY A 89 -14.68 11.59 7.90
N ILE A 90 -14.53 10.26 8.04
CA ILE A 90 -15.63 9.33 8.34
C ILE A 90 -15.35 8.44 9.53
N SER A 91 -16.40 7.87 10.13
CA SER A 91 -16.26 6.88 11.19
C SER A 91 -15.73 5.53 10.66
N HIS A 92 -15.13 4.72 11.55
CA HIS A 92 -14.76 3.34 11.24
C HIS A 92 -15.96 2.48 10.81
N ALA A 93 -17.15 2.72 11.38
CA ALA A 93 -18.37 2.02 10.99
C ALA A 93 -18.77 2.37 9.54
N THR A 94 -18.68 3.65 9.18
CA THR A 94 -18.93 4.13 7.80
C THR A 94 -17.91 3.55 6.83
N LEU A 95 -16.63 3.54 7.20
CA LEU A 95 -15.58 2.91 6.39
C LEU A 95 -15.85 1.42 6.19
N ARG A 96 -16.24 0.68 7.23
CA ARG A 96 -16.60 -0.74 7.13
C ARG A 96 -17.73 -0.94 6.11
N THR A 97 -18.74 -0.08 6.12
CA THR A 97 -19.83 -0.12 5.13
C THR A 97 -19.32 0.09 3.71
N HIS A 98 -18.45 1.08 3.48
CA HIS A 98 -17.84 1.29 2.17
C HIS A 98 -16.99 0.09 1.73
N LEU A 99 -16.14 -0.44 2.61
CA LEU A 99 -15.31 -1.62 2.32
C LEU A 99 -16.17 -2.82 1.93
N ASN A 100 -17.24 -3.09 2.68
CA ASN A 100 -18.16 -4.20 2.37
C ASN A 100 -18.80 -4.03 1.00
N ARG A 101 -19.24 -2.82 0.64
CA ARG A 101 -19.82 -2.52 -0.67
C ARG A 101 -18.80 -2.69 -1.80
N VAL A 102 -17.59 -2.15 -1.63
CA VAL A 102 -16.47 -2.34 -2.57
C VAL A 102 -16.22 -3.82 -2.79
N TYR A 103 -15.92 -4.58 -1.74
CA TYR A 103 -15.59 -6.00 -1.89
C TYR A 103 -16.76 -6.84 -2.42
N SER A 104 -18.01 -6.50 -2.10
CA SER A 104 -19.17 -7.15 -2.70
C SER A 104 -19.21 -6.89 -4.20
N LYS A 105 -19.16 -5.63 -4.64
CA LYS A 105 -19.16 -5.30 -6.07
C LYS A 105 -18.03 -5.98 -6.83
N LEU A 106 -16.80 -5.94 -6.28
CA LEU A 106 -15.66 -6.57 -6.93
C LEU A 106 -15.86 -8.08 -7.11
N ARG A 107 -16.38 -8.77 -6.09
CA ARG A 107 -16.69 -10.20 -6.18
C ARG A 107 -17.86 -10.49 -7.13
N ASP A 108 -18.96 -9.79 -6.96
CA ASP A 108 -20.22 -10.08 -7.65
C ASP A 108 -20.13 -9.76 -9.15
N GLN A 109 -19.27 -8.82 -9.53
CA GLN A 109 -18.99 -8.45 -10.94
C GLN A 109 -17.76 -9.18 -11.51
N GLY A 110 -17.10 -10.06 -10.74
CA GLY A 110 -15.90 -10.78 -11.19
C GLY A 110 -14.70 -9.87 -11.48
N ILE A 111 -14.64 -8.70 -10.85
CA ILE A 111 -13.54 -7.74 -11.01
C ILE A 111 -12.33 -8.27 -10.26
N ASP A 112 -11.18 -8.25 -10.93
CA ASP A 112 -9.93 -8.73 -10.37
C ASP A 112 -9.44 -7.81 -9.23
N THR A 113 -8.96 -8.45 -8.17
CA THR A 113 -8.45 -7.80 -6.95
C THR A 113 -6.93 -7.90 -6.82
N HIS A 114 -6.21 -8.37 -7.85
CA HIS A 114 -4.76 -8.56 -7.79
C HIS A 114 -3.96 -7.28 -7.48
N PHE A 115 -4.51 -6.10 -7.82
CA PHE A 115 -3.92 -4.82 -7.46
C PHE A 115 -4.09 -4.47 -5.98
N LEU A 116 -5.15 -4.96 -5.33
CA LEU A 116 -5.41 -4.70 -3.92
C LEU A 116 -4.43 -5.47 -3.02
N PRO A 117 -3.98 -4.88 -1.91
CA PRO A 117 -3.11 -5.56 -0.98
C PRO A 117 -3.80 -6.78 -0.36
N ARG A 118 -3.18 -7.96 -0.51
CA ARG A 118 -3.70 -9.25 0.01
C ARG A 118 -3.78 -9.32 1.54
N ARG A 119 -2.94 -8.56 2.25
CA ARG A 119 -2.95 -8.43 3.70
C ARG A 119 -2.93 -6.95 4.05
N ARG A 120 -3.90 -6.51 4.84
CA ARG A 120 -3.93 -5.18 5.41
C ARG A 120 -3.66 -5.29 6.89
N THR A 121 -2.59 -4.66 7.35
CA THR A 121 -2.28 -4.55 8.77
C THR A 121 -3.38 -3.69 9.38
N ALA A 122 -4.20 -4.25 10.27
CA ALA A 122 -5.07 -3.48 11.13
C ALA A 122 -4.18 -2.78 12.17
N ALA A 123 -3.55 -1.68 11.79
CA ALA A 123 -2.83 -0.84 12.74
C ALA A 123 -3.86 -0.14 13.65
N GLY A 124 -3.87 -0.51 14.93
CA GLY A 124 -4.62 0.15 16.00
C GLY A 124 -6.03 -0.40 16.25
N GLN A 125 -6.13 -1.35 17.19
CA GLN A 125 -7.22 -1.34 18.17
C GLN A 125 -6.81 -0.41 19.30
#